data_AF-A0A9P7K4L8-F1
#
_entry.id   AF-A0A9P7K4L8-F1
#
_cell.length_a   1.000
_cell.length_b   1.000
_cell.length_c   1.000
_cell.angle_alpha   90.00
_cell.angle_beta   90.00
_cell.angle_gamma   90.00
#
_symmetry.space_group_name_H-M   'P 1'
#
loop_
_entity.id
_entity.type
_entity.pdbx_description
1 polymer ?
#
loop_
_entity_poly.entity_id
_entity_poly.type
_entity_poly.pdbx_seq_one_letter_code
_entity_poly.pdbx_strand_id
1 'polypeptide(L)'
;MDPFEVRMQFLNHLRRLNASQQSIQRVVGFAVKYFPTCGEDLWDCIVEESQKVRVYISILPRNKTKSSCLEPQGSINSRINILYFLDSLCETCLLVESHSSSQAKDSNLYVSFVPRDLGKIVENVVPQGRQGLPNLVSTKQVTSHPLTIQLLSNSNFRKILESWRSKRVIDPQTVDGVLTSLNARQSASSSEPPEASSTSHAHVALPRNEIFKRIEEDRERHKRLRERRWVQPVTRNPASHHHPPLASFIPLTTTGDGAHEQSIDIEFENEWETTSDWNEDDIEAATEEAELCFPAEGEGPMDLS
;
A
#
# COMPACT_ATOMS: atom_id res chain seq x y z
N MET A 1 25.43 1.62 16.74
CA MET A 1 25.47 2.76 15.83
C MET A 1 25.01 3.95 16.62
N ASP A 2 25.76 5.04 16.56
CA ASP A 2 25.33 6.28 17.18
C ASP A 2 24.13 6.89 16.41
N PRO A 3 23.35 7.80 17.04
CA PRO A 3 22.16 8.38 16.41
C PRO A 3 22.42 9.09 15.08
N PHE A 4 23.57 9.75 14.92
CA PHE A 4 23.91 10.46 13.69
C PHE A 4 24.19 9.49 12.54
N GLU A 5 24.93 8.42 12.80
CA GLU A 5 25.16 7.34 11.84
C GLU A 5 23.84 6.68 11.41
N VAL A 6 22.96 6.39 12.37
CA VAL A 6 21.62 5.82 12.12
C VAL A 6 20.81 6.72 11.19
N ARG A 7 20.75 8.03 11.48
CA ARG A 7 20.06 9.03 10.65
C ARG A 7 20.61 9.04 9.23
N MET A 8 21.93 9.08 9.06
CA MET A 8 22.57 9.15 7.76
C MET A 8 22.30 7.90 6.91
N GLN A 9 22.39 6.70 7.52
CA GLN A 9 22.08 5.45 6.83
C GLN A 9 20.59 5.38 6.45
N PHE A 10 19.71 5.81 7.34
CA PHE A 10 18.28 5.83 7.08
C PHE A 10 17.89 6.75 5.92
N LEU A 11 18.44 7.96 5.88
CA LEU A 11 18.23 8.88 4.75
C LEU A 11 18.72 8.28 3.42
N ASN A 12 19.84 7.55 3.43
CA ASN A 12 20.31 6.84 2.24
C ASN A 12 19.36 5.72 1.80
N HIS A 13 18.72 5.04 2.74
CA HIS A 13 17.66 4.07 2.44
C HIS A 13 16.41 4.75 1.85
N LEU A 14 15.94 5.84 2.45
CA LEU A 14 14.77 6.60 1.95
C LEU A 14 14.99 7.17 0.55
N ARG A 15 16.19 7.72 0.25
CA ARG A 15 16.53 8.24 -1.09
C ARG A 15 16.49 7.18 -2.19
N ARG A 16 16.71 5.91 -1.84
CA ARG A 16 16.72 4.76 -2.77
C ARG A 16 15.42 3.96 -2.72
N LEU A 17 14.44 4.42 -1.95
CA LEU A 17 13.15 3.76 -1.80
C LEU A 17 12.42 3.68 -3.14
N ASN A 18 11.92 2.49 -3.46
CA ASN A 18 11.17 2.20 -4.67
C ASN A 18 10.01 1.25 -4.35
N ALA A 19 9.20 0.91 -5.35
CA ALA A 19 8.00 0.09 -5.15
C ALA A 19 8.26 -1.40 -4.82
N SER A 20 9.50 -1.90 -4.90
CA SER A 20 9.80 -3.32 -4.67
C SER A 20 9.67 -3.74 -3.20
N GLN A 21 9.29 -5.00 -2.97
CA GLN A 21 9.22 -5.59 -1.61
C GLN A 21 10.49 -5.36 -0.82
N GLN A 22 11.62 -5.70 -1.45
CA GLN A 22 12.91 -5.76 -0.78
C GLN A 22 13.38 -4.36 -0.39
N SER A 23 13.07 -3.35 -1.21
CA SER A 23 13.37 -1.96 -0.87
C SER A 23 12.57 -1.54 0.37
N ILE A 24 11.24 -1.72 0.33
CA ILE A 24 10.34 -1.34 1.44
C ILE A 24 10.71 -2.07 2.73
N GLN A 25 10.80 -3.41 2.69
CA GLN A 25 11.04 -4.24 3.87
C GLN A 25 12.41 -3.97 4.50
N ARG A 26 13.43 -3.65 3.69
CA ARG A 26 14.73 -3.23 4.21
C ARG A 26 14.63 -1.95 5.04
N VAL A 27 13.89 -0.95 4.56
CA VAL A 27 13.71 0.32 5.28
C VAL A 27 12.84 0.12 6.52
N VAL A 28 11.77 -0.68 6.44
CA VAL A 28 10.91 -1.03 7.58
C VAL A 28 11.71 -1.73 8.68
N GLY A 29 12.46 -2.77 8.33
CA GLY A 29 13.28 -3.50 9.29
C GLY A 29 14.33 -2.61 9.96
N PHE A 30 14.94 -1.69 9.21
CA PHE A 30 15.85 -0.70 9.77
C PHE A 30 15.14 0.25 10.75
N ALA A 31 13.98 0.80 10.36
CA ALA A 31 13.21 1.73 11.18
C ALA A 31 12.74 1.10 12.50
N VAL A 32 12.22 -0.13 12.45
CA VAL A 32 11.76 -0.86 13.64
C VAL A 32 12.94 -1.20 14.55
N LYS A 33 14.06 -1.66 13.98
CA LYS A 33 15.26 -2.03 14.75
C LYS A 33 15.82 -0.87 15.58
N TYR A 34 15.84 0.34 15.03
CA TYR A 34 16.42 1.52 15.69
C TYR A 34 15.38 2.45 16.33
N PHE A 35 14.10 2.04 16.38
CA PHE A 35 13.04 2.82 17.02
C PHE A 35 13.35 3.19 18.48
N PRO A 36 13.83 2.29 19.37
CA PRO A 36 14.04 2.61 20.79
C PRO A 36 15.07 3.72 21.03
N THR A 37 16.00 3.93 20.11
CA THR A 37 17.09 4.91 20.26
C THR A 37 16.84 6.18 19.45
N CYS A 38 16.21 6.07 18.28
CA CYS A 38 16.12 7.16 17.31
C CYS A 38 14.72 7.30 16.68
N GLY A 39 13.67 6.70 17.24
CA GLY A 39 12.34 6.62 16.61
C GLY A 39 11.76 7.98 16.19
N GLU A 40 11.87 9.01 17.04
CA GLU A 40 11.40 10.36 16.70
C GLU A 40 12.21 11.01 15.58
N ASP A 41 13.55 10.97 15.64
CA ASP A 41 14.43 11.53 14.61
C ASP A 41 14.25 10.81 13.26
N LEU A 42 14.03 9.50 13.29
CA LEU A 42 13.68 8.70 12.11
C LEU A 42 12.32 9.10 11.54
N TRP A 43 11.33 9.37 12.39
CA TRP A 43 10.03 9.88 11.94
C TRP A 43 10.16 11.25 11.28
N ASP A 44 10.91 12.16 11.87
CA ASP A 44 11.18 13.48 11.30
C ASP A 44 11.85 13.35 9.94
N CYS A 45 12.81 12.43 9.77
CA CYS A 45 13.41 12.13 8.47
C CYS A 45 12.37 11.66 7.43
N ILE A 46 11.40 10.83 7.81
CA ILE A 46 10.33 10.36 6.90
C ILE A 46 9.48 11.55 6.44
N VAL A 47 9.04 12.38 7.40
CA VAL A 47 8.19 13.54 7.12
C VAL A 47 8.96 14.57 6.28
N GLU A 48 10.21 14.87 6.62
CA GLU A 48 11.10 15.75 5.85
C GLU A 48 11.28 15.26 4.41
N GLU A 49 11.58 13.98 4.18
CA GLU A 49 11.72 13.42 2.83
C GLU A 49 10.40 13.48 2.04
N SER A 50 9.25 13.35 2.70
CA SER A 50 7.94 13.54 2.05
C SER A 50 7.71 14.98 1.60
N GLN A 51 8.27 15.95 2.34
CA GLN A 51 8.09 17.40 2.16
C GLN A 51 9.04 18.03 1.15
N LYS A 52 10.00 17.32 0.56
CA LYS A 52 10.98 17.86 -0.41
C LYS A 52 10.35 18.22 -1.77
N VAL A 53 9.30 19.03 -1.71
CA VAL A 53 8.53 19.61 -2.81
C VAL A 53 9.24 20.87 -3.28
N ARG A 54 9.25 21.07 -4.60
CA ARG A 54 9.54 22.34 -5.28
C ARG A 54 8.80 23.51 -4.59
N VAL A 55 9.40 24.14 -3.59
CA VAL A 55 9.13 25.54 -3.29
C VAL A 55 10.01 26.33 -4.27
N TYR A 56 9.59 26.41 -5.53
CA TYR A 56 10.11 27.46 -6.39
C TYR A 56 9.57 28.78 -5.84
N ILE A 57 10.40 29.44 -5.04
CA ILE A 57 10.80 30.83 -5.25
C ILE A 57 9.72 31.66 -5.95
N SER A 58 8.75 32.15 -5.18
CA SER A 58 8.06 33.41 -5.50
C SER A 58 8.67 34.60 -4.74
N ILE A 59 9.73 34.38 -3.93
CA ILE A 59 10.42 35.44 -3.19
C ILE A 59 11.94 35.26 -3.25
N LEU A 60 12.56 35.36 -4.43
CA LEU A 60 13.97 35.79 -4.48
C LEU A 60 14.17 36.85 -5.57
N PRO A 61 14.78 38.00 -5.22
CA PRO A 61 15.10 39.05 -6.16
C PRO A 61 16.15 38.57 -7.17
N ARG A 62 15.98 39.05 -8.40
CA ARG A 62 16.50 38.58 -9.68
C ARG A 62 18.03 38.42 -9.85
N ASN A 63 18.85 38.73 -8.85
CA ASN A 63 20.30 38.88 -9.03
C ASN A 63 21.12 38.24 -7.89
N LYS A 64 21.24 36.91 -7.84
CA LYS A 64 22.44 36.23 -7.29
C LYS A 64 22.73 34.94 -8.05
N THR A 65 24.01 34.75 -8.34
CA THR A 65 24.60 33.67 -9.11
C THR A 65 24.30 32.29 -8.53
N LYS A 66 23.89 31.37 -9.42
CA LYS A 66 23.55 29.97 -9.18
C LYS A 66 24.74 29.18 -8.65
N SER A 67 24.94 29.08 -7.33
CA SER A 67 25.83 28.07 -6.74
C SER A 67 25.63 27.94 -5.23
N SER A 68 24.48 27.43 -4.80
CA SER A 68 24.37 26.80 -3.48
C SER A 68 23.17 25.85 -3.47
N CYS A 69 23.47 24.55 -3.45
CA CYS A 69 22.61 23.50 -2.91
C CYS A 69 21.26 23.30 -3.62
N LEU A 70 21.26 22.83 -4.89
CA LEU A 70 20.09 22.12 -5.41
C LEU A 70 20.16 20.66 -4.92
N GLU A 71 19.56 20.38 -3.77
CA GLU A 71 19.25 19.00 -3.40
C GLU A 71 18.28 18.39 -4.45
N PRO A 72 18.48 17.12 -4.88
CA PRO A 72 17.60 16.46 -5.83
C PRO A 72 16.16 16.41 -5.27
N GLN A 73 15.22 16.95 -6.04
CA GLN A 73 13.79 17.02 -5.73
C GLN A 73 13.21 15.61 -5.52
N GLY A 74 12.38 15.41 -4.48
CA GLY A 74 11.58 14.20 -4.34
C GLY A 74 10.42 14.22 -5.34
N SER A 75 10.44 13.35 -6.35
CA SER A 75 9.37 13.28 -7.36
C SER A 75 8.04 12.83 -6.74
N ILE A 76 6.92 13.11 -7.41
CA ILE A 76 5.59 12.64 -7.01
C ILE A 76 5.57 11.11 -6.79
N ASN A 77 6.40 10.41 -7.55
CA ASN A 77 6.61 8.98 -7.48
C ASN A 77 7.40 8.55 -6.22
N SER A 78 8.41 9.31 -5.80
CA SER A 78 9.10 9.07 -4.52
C SER A 78 8.15 9.25 -3.33
N ARG A 79 7.24 10.21 -3.38
CA ARG A 79 6.28 10.46 -2.27
C ARG A 79 5.27 9.34 -2.11
N ILE A 80 4.75 8.82 -3.22
CA ILE A 80 3.87 7.65 -3.13
C ILE A 80 4.66 6.42 -2.63
N ASN A 81 5.95 6.27 -2.94
CA ASN A 81 6.79 5.22 -2.34
C ASN A 81 6.88 5.35 -0.82
N ILE A 82 7.04 6.57 -0.30
CA ILE A 82 7.04 6.82 1.15
C ILE A 82 5.71 6.38 1.75
N LEU A 83 4.57 6.61 1.08
CA LEU A 83 3.27 6.14 1.57
C LEU A 83 3.19 4.61 1.66
N TYR A 84 3.65 3.89 0.64
CA TYR A 84 3.67 2.41 0.68
C TYR A 84 4.63 1.87 1.74
N PHE A 85 5.73 2.58 1.97
CA PHE A 85 6.63 2.29 3.08
C PHE A 85 5.93 2.51 4.43
N LEU A 86 5.23 3.63 4.62
CA LEU A 86 4.45 3.91 5.83
C LEU A 86 3.37 2.86 6.08
N ASP A 87 2.68 2.42 5.03
CA ASP A 87 1.69 1.34 5.10
C ASP A 87 2.33 0.06 5.67
N SER A 88 3.43 -0.37 5.06
CA SER A 88 4.16 -1.56 5.52
C SER A 88 4.79 -1.38 6.91
N LEU A 89 5.20 -0.16 7.28
CA LEU A 89 5.76 0.15 8.59
C LEU A 89 4.69 -0.01 9.66
N CYS A 90 3.50 0.57 9.45
CA CYS A 90 2.37 0.47 10.37
C CYS A 90 1.91 -0.98 10.53
N GLU A 91 1.79 -1.73 9.43
CA GLU A 91 1.49 -3.17 9.48
C GLU A 91 2.49 -3.93 10.35
N THR A 92 3.78 -3.66 10.17
CA THR A 92 4.84 -4.33 10.95
C THR A 92 4.79 -3.91 12.42
N CYS A 93 4.53 -2.64 12.70
CA CYS A 93 4.40 -2.15 14.08
C CYS A 93 3.23 -2.82 14.81
N LEU A 94 2.07 -2.97 14.17
CA LEU A 94 0.91 -3.65 14.75
C LEU A 94 1.18 -5.15 14.99
N LEU A 95 1.91 -5.81 14.07
CA LEU A 95 2.32 -7.20 14.27
C LEU A 95 3.27 -7.36 15.46
N VAL A 96 4.25 -6.47 15.62
CA VAL A 96 5.17 -6.48 16.76
C VAL A 96 4.43 -6.30 18.08
N GLU A 97 3.44 -5.42 18.12
CA GLU A 97 2.58 -5.20 19.29
C GLU A 97 1.80 -6.47 19.67
N SER A 98 1.21 -7.16 18.68
CA SER A 98 0.44 -8.39 18.91
C SER A 98 1.25 -9.55 19.53
N HIS A 99 2.56 -9.61 19.25
CA HIS A 99 3.45 -10.64 19.79
C HIS A 99 4.05 -10.28 21.16
N SER A 100 3.96 -9.02 21.59
CA SER A 100 4.51 -8.56 22.87
C SER A 100 3.48 -8.70 23.99
N SER A 101 3.10 -9.95 24.29
CA SER A 101 2.28 -10.23 25.47
C SER A 101 3.10 -9.93 26.73
N SER A 102 2.71 -8.88 27.48
CA SER A 102 2.85 -8.74 28.94
C SER A 102 3.80 -7.70 29.60
N GLN A 103 4.46 -6.73 28.92
CA GLN A 103 5.18 -5.69 29.71
C GLN A 103 5.54 -4.33 29.08
N ALA A 104 5.11 -3.98 27.87
CA ALA A 104 5.38 -2.67 27.27
C ALA A 104 4.07 -1.92 26.98
N LYS A 105 3.48 -1.32 28.02
CA LYS A 105 2.13 -0.72 27.96
C LYS A 105 2.01 0.56 27.12
N ASP A 106 3.10 1.05 26.51
CA ASP A 106 3.16 2.35 25.82
C ASP A 106 3.85 2.35 24.44
N SER A 107 4.25 1.20 23.87
CA SER A 107 5.03 1.21 22.61
C SER A 107 4.16 1.28 21.35
N ASN A 108 3.37 2.34 21.18
CA ASN A 108 2.71 2.66 19.91
C ASN A 108 3.74 3.18 18.89
N LEU A 109 4.72 2.34 18.51
CA LEU A 109 5.94 2.61 17.72
C LEU A 109 5.86 3.87 16.83
N TYR A 110 5.73 3.71 15.52
CA TYR A 110 5.51 4.82 14.60
C TYR A 110 4.03 5.15 14.41
N VAL A 111 3.13 4.24 14.83
CA VAL A 111 1.67 4.35 14.66
C VAL A 111 1.13 5.60 15.35
N SER A 112 1.66 5.96 16.52
CA SER A 112 1.25 7.16 17.27
C SER A 112 1.53 8.48 16.54
N PHE A 113 2.53 8.51 15.64
CA PHE A 113 2.90 9.72 14.91
C PHE A 113 2.09 9.94 13.63
N VAL A 114 1.50 8.87 13.07
CA VAL A 114 0.77 8.93 11.80
C VAL A 114 -0.41 9.91 11.86
N PRO A 115 -1.31 9.87 12.86
CA PRO A 115 -2.46 10.79 12.90
C PRO A 115 -2.06 12.26 12.96
N ARG A 116 -0.96 12.58 13.68
CA ARG A 116 -0.44 13.94 13.85
C ARG A 116 0.00 14.56 12.53
N ASP A 117 0.72 13.79 11.71
CA ASP A 117 1.34 14.28 10.47
C ASP A 117 0.59 13.84 9.20
N LEU A 118 -0.53 13.13 9.33
CA LEU A 118 -1.33 12.62 8.20
C LEU A 118 -1.70 13.73 7.22
N GLY A 119 -2.16 14.88 7.72
CA GLY A 119 -2.52 16.02 6.86
C GLY A 119 -1.36 16.49 5.97
N LYS A 120 -0.14 16.61 6.56
CA LYS A 120 1.07 16.98 5.82
C LYS A 120 1.43 15.92 4.78
N ILE A 121 1.35 14.64 5.15
CA ILE A 121 1.63 13.52 4.24
C ILE A 121 0.66 13.52 3.06
N VAL A 122 -0.64 13.75 3.31
CA VAL A 122 -1.68 13.85 2.26
C VAL A 122 -1.36 14.99 1.29
N GLU A 123 -1.04 16.17 1.79
CA GLU A 123 -0.69 17.33 0.97
C GLU A 123 0.57 17.09 0.13
N ASN A 124 1.54 16.39 0.69
CA ASN A 124 2.78 16.05 -0.01
C ASN A 124 2.56 15.02 -1.11
N VAL A 125 1.87 13.92 -0.81
CA VAL A 125 1.66 12.80 -1.75
C VAL A 125 0.61 13.16 -2.81
N VAL A 126 -0.40 13.93 -2.44
CA VAL A 126 -1.49 14.37 -3.30
C VAL A 126 -1.61 15.90 -3.21
N PRO A 127 -0.67 16.66 -3.81
CA PRO A 127 -0.72 18.12 -3.81
C PRO A 127 -1.92 18.64 -4.61
N GLN A 128 -2.35 19.86 -4.31
CA GLN A 128 -3.40 20.54 -5.07
C GLN A 128 -2.91 20.83 -6.50
N GLY A 129 -3.77 20.59 -7.50
CA GLY A 129 -3.48 20.82 -8.92
C GLY A 129 -3.11 19.55 -9.72
N ARG A 130 -2.71 19.75 -10.99
CA ARG A 130 -2.52 18.64 -11.96
C ARG A 130 -1.42 17.64 -11.59
N GLN A 131 -0.46 18.02 -10.75
CA GLN A 131 0.66 17.16 -10.32
C GLN A 131 0.25 16.06 -9.34
N GLY A 132 -0.81 16.27 -8.55
CA GLY A 132 -1.35 15.27 -7.62
C GLY A 132 -2.32 14.30 -8.28
N LEU A 133 -2.82 14.61 -9.48
CA LEU A 133 -3.81 13.80 -10.19
C LEU A 133 -3.41 12.34 -10.41
N PRO A 134 -2.15 11.99 -10.76
CA PRO A 134 -1.76 10.59 -10.92
C PRO A 134 -1.91 9.74 -9.65
N ASN A 135 -1.89 10.37 -8.47
CA ASN A 135 -2.10 9.70 -7.19
C ASN A 135 -3.54 9.83 -6.67
N LEU A 136 -4.34 10.75 -7.22
CA LEU A 136 -5.75 10.97 -6.88
C LEU A 136 -6.70 10.16 -7.78
N VAL A 137 -6.31 9.95 -9.04
CA VAL A 137 -7.12 9.32 -10.08
C VAL A 137 -6.31 8.18 -10.69
N SER A 138 -6.76 6.94 -10.48
CA SER A 138 -6.25 5.80 -11.25
C SER A 138 -6.64 6.03 -12.71
N THR A 139 -5.71 5.88 -13.65
CA THR A 139 -5.93 6.02 -15.09
C THR A 139 -7.26 5.36 -15.45
N LYS A 140 -8.26 6.17 -15.79
CA LYS A 140 -9.58 5.68 -16.20
C LYS A 140 -9.34 4.70 -17.34
N GLN A 141 -9.59 3.42 -17.10
CA GLN A 141 -9.75 2.49 -18.19
C GLN A 141 -10.96 3.03 -18.97
N VAL A 142 -10.72 3.39 -20.23
CA VAL A 142 -11.69 4.01 -21.13
C VAL A 142 -12.72 2.95 -21.52
N THR A 143 -13.60 2.60 -20.59
CA THR A 143 -14.86 1.92 -20.88
C THR A 143 -15.96 2.92 -20.55
N SER A 144 -16.64 3.37 -21.59
CA SER A 144 -17.68 4.40 -21.59
C SER A 144 -18.98 3.90 -20.93
N HIS A 145 -18.92 3.47 -19.68
CA HIS A 145 -20.12 3.08 -18.92
C HIS A 145 -20.23 3.87 -17.61
N PRO A 146 -21.26 4.73 -17.45
CA PRO A 146 -21.42 5.61 -16.27
C PRO A 146 -21.45 4.86 -14.94
N LEU A 147 -21.99 3.64 -14.93
CA LEU A 147 -22.14 2.82 -13.72
C LEU A 147 -20.81 2.21 -13.23
N THR A 148 -19.82 2.04 -14.12
CA THR A 148 -18.50 1.48 -13.79
C THR A 148 -17.52 2.57 -13.30
N ILE A 149 -17.74 3.83 -13.71
CA ILE A 149 -16.90 4.99 -13.34
C ILE A 149 -16.95 5.29 -11.83
N GLN A 150 -18.06 4.98 -11.17
CA GLN A 150 -18.23 5.25 -9.73
C GLN A 150 -17.57 4.17 -8.84
N LEU A 151 -17.45 2.94 -9.35
CA LEU A 151 -16.89 1.79 -8.63
C LEU A 151 -15.35 1.70 -8.70
N LEU A 152 -14.72 2.38 -9.67
CA LEU A 152 -13.26 2.33 -9.90
C LEU A 152 -12.54 3.65 -9.58
N SER A 153 -13.15 4.54 -8.78
CA SER A 153 -12.46 5.70 -8.18
C SER A 153 -11.60 5.29 -7.00
N ASN A 154 -10.66 4.38 -7.26
CA ASN A 154 -9.84 3.69 -6.27
C ASN A 154 -8.37 4.01 -6.50
N SER A 155 -7.97 5.22 -6.10
CA SER A 155 -6.56 5.59 -6.10
C SER A 155 -5.80 4.77 -5.05
N ASN A 156 -4.54 4.46 -5.33
CA ASN A 156 -3.68 3.71 -4.41
C ASN A 156 -3.62 4.37 -3.02
N PHE A 157 -3.66 5.70 -2.98
CA PHE A 157 -3.73 6.48 -1.76
C PHE A 157 -4.99 6.16 -0.93
N ARG A 158 -6.16 6.17 -1.59
CA ARG A 158 -7.45 5.89 -0.95
C ARG A 158 -7.53 4.48 -0.38
N LYS A 159 -7.01 3.48 -1.11
CA LYS A 159 -6.96 2.09 -0.64
C LYS A 159 -6.16 1.94 0.66
N ILE A 160 -5.02 2.63 0.76
CA ILE A 160 -4.18 2.62 1.97
C ILE A 160 -4.91 3.28 3.14
N LEU A 161 -5.57 4.43 2.91
CA LEU A 161 -6.36 5.08 3.94
C LEU A 161 -7.51 4.20 4.46
N GLU A 162 -8.24 3.52 3.57
CA GLU A 162 -9.31 2.61 3.98
C GLU A 162 -8.74 1.42 4.76
N SER A 163 -7.58 0.88 4.33
CA SER A 163 -6.86 -0.16 5.08
C SER A 163 -6.49 0.32 6.49
N TRP A 164 -5.97 1.53 6.64
CA TRP A 164 -5.62 2.11 7.94
C TRP A 164 -6.84 2.36 8.83
N ARG A 165 -7.98 2.72 8.24
CA ARG A 165 -9.26 2.84 8.94
C ARG A 165 -9.73 1.47 9.46
N SER A 166 -9.80 0.46 8.59
CA SER A 166 -10.28 -0.87 8.94
C SER A 166 -9.39 -1.56 9.97
N LYS A 167 -8.06 -1.41 9.84
CA LYS A 167 -7.07 -1.97 10.77
C LYS A 167 -6.89 -1.13 12.05
N ARG A 168 -7.66 -0.05 12.23
CA ARG A 168 -7.56 0.87 13.37
C ARG A 168 -6.16 1.46 13.60
N VAL A 169 -5.36 1.58 12.55
CA VAL A 169 -4.06 2.31 12.57
C VAL A 169 -4.30 3.79 12.90
N ILE A 170 -5.39 4.34 12.36
CA ILE A 170 -5.84 5.71 12.58
C ILE A 170 -7.30 5.68 12.99
N ASP A 171 -7.71 6.61 13.86
CA ASP A 171 -9.11 6.78 14.20
C ASP A 171 -9.98 7.00 12.94
N PRO A 172 -11.10 6.27 12.78
CA PRO A 172 -11.93 6.37 11.59
C PRO A 172 -12.39 7.80 11.26
N GLN A 173 -12.65 8.66 12.24
CA GLN A 173 -13.11 10.03 11.98
C GLN A 173 -12.02 10.87 11.31
N THR A 174 -10.76 10.65 11.70
CA THR A 174 -9.61 11.36 11.10
C THR A 174 -9.45 10.96 9.63
N VAL A 175 -9.63 9.67 9.31
CA VAL A 175 -9.57 9.19 7.92
C VAL A 175 -10.75 9.72 7.11
N ASP A 176 -11.96 9.70 7.66
CA ASP A 176 -13.17 10.20 7.00
C ASP A 176 -13.07 11.69 6.64
N GLY A 177 -12.48 12.50 7.52
CA GLY A 177 -12.19 13.91 7.23
C GLY A 177 -11.25 14.10 6.04
N VAL A 178 -10.18 13.31 5.96
CA VAL A 178 -9.22 13.33 4.84
C VAL A 178 -9.86 12.86 3.54
N LEU A 179 -10.63 11.77 3.57
CA LEU A 179 -11.34 11.24 2.40
C LEU A 179 -12.37 12.24 1.86
N THR A 180 -13.10 12.92 2.75
CA THR A 180 -14.06 13.97 2.38
C THR A 180 -13.37 15.13 1.65
N SER A 181 -12.23 15.60 2.18
CA SER A 181 -11.40 16.63 1.52
C SER A 181 -10.88 16.19 0.14
N LEU A 182 -10.48 14.91 -0.01
CA LEU A 182 -10.04 14.37 -1.30
C LEU A 182 -11.18 14.31 -2.34
N ASN A 183 -12.38 13.87 -1.94
CA ASN A 183 -13.55 13.82 -2.83
C ASN A 183 -13.98 15.23 -3.30
N ALA A 184 -13.91 16.23 -2.40
CA ALA A 184 -14.17 17.63 -2.76
C ALA A 184 -13.17 18.15 -3.81
N ARG A 185 -11.89 17.76 -3.71
CA ARG A 185 -10.87 18.12 -4.72
C ARG A 185 -11.10 17.45 -6.07
N GLN A 186 -11.54 16.19 -6.07
CA GLN A 186 -11.81 15.44 -7.30
C GLN A 186 -12.98 16.07 -8.07
N SER A 187 -14.07 16.44 -7.39
CA SER A 187 -15.25 17.05 -7.98
C SER A 187 -14.99 18.47 -8.54
N ALA A 188 -14.17 19.26 -7.85
CA ALA A 188 -13.70 20.56 -8.35
C ALA A 188 -12.87 20.43 -9.64
N SER A 189 -12.02 19.39 -9.74
CA SER A 189 -11.20 19.17 -10.95
C SER A 189 -11.99 18.72 -12.18
N SER A 190 -13.16 18.10 -11.99
CA SER A 190 -14.04 17.66 -13.07
C SER A 190 -15.01 18.73 -13.58
N SER A 191 -15.14 19.85 -12.87
CA SER A 191 -16.13 20.91 -13.16
C SER A 191 -15.52 22.17 -13.79
N GLU A 192 -14.19 22.28 -13.93
CA GLU A 192 -13.56 23.40 -14.64
C GLU A 192 -13.67 23.23 -16.18
N PRO A 193 -14.32 24.16 -16.90
CA PRO A 193 -14.27 24.20 -18.36
C PRO A 193 -12.85 24.58 -18.85
N PRO A 194 -12.46 24.14 -20.05
CA PRO A 194 -11.12 24.40 -20.59
C PRO A 194 -11.05 25.80 -21.20
N GLU A 195 -11.16 26.86 -20.41
CA GLU A 195 -10.97 28.23 -20.91
C GLU A 195 -9.89 29.02 -20.14
N ALA A 196 -8.85 29.37 -20.90
CA ALA A 196 -8.02 30.57 -20.83
C ALA A 196 -7.55 31.07 -19.44
N SER A 197 -6.54 30.41 -18.87
CA SER A 197 -5.49 31.13 -18.13
C SER A 197 -4.14 30.94 -18.83
N SER A 198 -3.91 31.80 -19.81
CA SER A 198 -2.65 32.00 -20.50
C SER A 198 -1.63 32.69 -19.58
N THR A 199 -1.15 31.96 -18.57
CA THR A 199 0.13 32.28 -17.92
C THR A 199 1.04 31.08 -18.10
N SER A 200 1.96 31.25 -19.05
CA SER A 200 2.93 30.28 -19.54
C SER A 200 3.87 29.76 -18.45
N HIS A 201 3.41 28.81 -17.64
CA HIS A 201 4.28 27.78 -17.12
C HIS A 201 4.20 26.61 -18.10
N ALA A 202 5.07 26.65 -19.12
CA ALA A 202 5.39 25.50 -19.94
C ALA A 202 5.68 24.34 -18.99
N HIS A 203 4.71 23.46 -18.86
CA HIS A 203 4.82 22.28 -18.03
C HIS A 203 5.89 21.42 -18.70
N VAL A 204 7.07 21.36 -18.09
CA VAL A 204 8.16 20.51 -18.57
C VAL A 204 7.60 19.09 -18.60
N ALA A 205 7.36 18.55 -19.79
CA ALA A 205 6.98 17.16 -19.96
C ALA A 205 7.98 16.31 -19.15
N LEU A 206 7.47 15.41 -18.30
CA LEU A 206 8.34 14.58 -17.46
C LEU A 206 9.34 13.86 -18.37
N PRO A 207 10.63 13.83 -18.02
CA PRO A 207 11.63 13.17 -18.85
C PRO A 207 11.23 11.71 -19.06
N ARG A 208 11.47 11.19 -20.26
CA ARG A 208 11.06 9.83 -20.67
C ARG A 208 11.50 8.74 -19.67
N ASN A 209 12.67 8.91 -19.05
CA ASN A 209 13.19 8.01 -18.03
C ASN A 209 12.35 8.01 -16.75
N GLU A 210 11.81 9.17 -16.34
CA GLU A 210 10.91 9.27 -15.19
C GLU A 210 9.55 8.64 -15.49
N ILE A 211 9.07 8.77 -16.73
CA ILE A 211 7.84 8.09 -17.19
C ILE A 211 8.02 6.58 -17.14
N PHE A 212 9.11 6.03 -17.72
CA PHE A 212 9.36 4.59 -17.67
C PHE A 212 9.56 4.08 -16.26
N LYS A 213 10.28 4.83 -15.42
CA LYS A 213 10.42 4.51 -14.00
C LYS A 213 9.06 4.45 -13.31
N ARG A 214 8.16 5.40 -13.60
CA ARG A 214 6.80 5.42 -13.05
C ARG A 214 5.99 4.21 -13.50
N ILE A 215 6.03 3.87 -14.79
CA ILE A 215 5.34 2.69 -15.35
C ILE A 215 5.83 1.42 -14.66
N GLU A 216 7.15 1.25 -14.55
CA GLU A 216 7.74 0.06 -13.95
C GLU A 216 7.40 -0.04 -12.46
N GLU A 217 7.43 1.06 -11.73
CA GLU A 217 7.01 1.07 -10.33
C GLU A 217 5.52 0.80 -10.14
N ASP A 218 4.66 1.28 -11.03
CA ASP A 218 3.23 0.96 -10.99
C ASP A 218 2.97 -0.50 -11.38
N ARG A 219 3.75 -1.08 -12.32
CA ARG A 219 3.74 -2.51 -12.63
C ARG A 219 4.09 -3.33 -11.39
N GLU A 220 5.15 -2.93 -10.68
CA GLU A 220 5.54 -3.56 -9.43
C GLU A 220 4.44 -3.44 -8.36
N ARG A 221 3.81 -2.27 -8.16
CA ARG A 221 2.70 -2.11 -7.21
C ARG A 221 1.53 -3.07 -7.50
N HIS A 222 1.14 -3.20 -8.77
CA HIS A 222 0.07 -4.11 -9.17
C HIS A 222 0.44 -5.57 -8.93
N LYS A 223 1.70 -5.93 -9.19
CA LYS A 223 2.23 -7.25 -8.85
C LYS A 223 2.10 -7.51 -7.34
N ARG A 224 2.50 -6.56 -6.47
CA ARG A 224 2.34 -6.70 -5.00
C ARG A 224 0.89 -6.84 -4.56
N LEU A 225 -0.01 -6.10 -5.20
CA LEU A 225 -1.44 -6.18 -4.90
C LEU A 225 -1.97 -7.59 -5.20
N ARG A 226 -1.56 -8.19 -6.31
CA ARG A 226 -1.91 -9.59 -6.64
C ARG A 226 -1.26 -10.59 -5.70
N GLU A 227 0.03 -10.41 -5.37
CA GLU A 227 0.74 -11.25 -4.41
C GLU A 227 0.08 -11.26 -3.02
N ARG A 228 -0.49 -10.13 -2.59
CA ARG A 228 -1.20 -10.02 -1.31
C ARG A 228 -2.63 -10.54 -1.36
N ARG A 229 -3.25 -10.61 -2.55
CA ARG A 229 -4.68 -10.93 -2.69
C ARG A 229 -5.02 -12.35 -2.28
N TRP A 230 -4.12 -13.31 -2.54
CA TRP A 230 -4.33 -14.73 -2.25
C TRP A 230 -3.76 -15.16 -0.89
N VAL A 231 -3.16 -14.25 -0.12
CA VAL A 231 -2.66 -14.56 1.22
C VAL A 231 -3.85 -14.67 2.17
N GLN A 232 -4.15 -15.89 2.61
CA GLN A 232 -5.15 -16.13 3.63
C GLN A 232 -4.62 -15.75 5.02
N PRO A 233 -5.42 -15.07 5.88
CA PRO A 233 -5.05 -14.79 7.26
C PRO A 233 -4.92 -16.10 8.06
N VAL A 234 -3.72 -16.42 8.53
CA VAL A 234 -3.51 -17.56 9.42
C VAL A 234 -3.67 -17.09 10.86
N THR A 235 -4.85 -17.21 11.45
CA THR A 235 -5.09 -17.00 12.89
C THR A 235 -4.53 -18.16 13.71
N ARG A 236 -3.24 -18.49 13.55
CA ARG A 236 -2.59 -19.54 14.35
C ARG A 236 -1.94 -18.91 15.58
N ASN A 237 -2.46 -19.23 16.76
CA ASN A 237 -1.79 -18.97 18.02
C ASN A 237 -0.44 -19.71 18.06
N PRO A 238 0.72 -19.02 18.03
CA PRO A 238 2.03 -19.67 17.96
C PRO A 238 2.43 -20.36 19.27
N ALA A 239 1.65 -20.22 20.36
CA ALA A 239 1.95 -20.81 21.66
C ALA A 239 1.69 -22.33 21.74
N SER A 240 1.01 -22.94 20.76
CA SER A 240 0.78 -24.40 20.76
C SER A 240 1.86 -25.12 19.95
N HIS A 241 2.89 -25.63 20.61
CA HIS A 241 3.86 -26.60 20.07
C HIS A 241 3.23 -27.99 19.80
N HIS A 242 1.94 -28.06 19.49
CA HIS A 242 1.24 -29.29 19.18
C HIS A 242 1.06 -29.40 17.67
N HIS A 243 1.14 -30.64 17.18
CA HIS A 243 0.75 -30.95 15.81
C HIS A 243 -0.65 -30.37 15.56
N PRO A 244 -0.90 -29.74 14.40
CA PRO A 244 -2.22 -29.25 14.11
C PRO A 244 -3.21 -30.43 14.20
N PRO A 245 -4.29 -30.33 14.99
CA PRO A 245 -5.36 -31.30 14.90
C PRO A 245 -5.90 -31.28 13.46
N LEU A 246 -6.32 -32.43 12.93
CA LEU A 246 -6.99 -32.47 11.63
C LEU A 246 -8.21 -31.55 11.68
N ALA A 247 -8.55 -30.92 10.54
CA ALA A 247 -9.71 -30.05 10.40
C ALA A 247 -11.00 -30.65 11.00
N SER A 248 -11.17 -31.96 10.87
CA SER A 248 -12.32 -32.72 11.43
C SER A 248 -12.41 -32.75 12.95
N PHE A 249 -11.34 -32.39 13.67
CA PHE A 249 -11.29 -32.37 15.13
C PHE A 249 -11.26 -30.94 15.70
N ILE A 250 -11.35 -29.93 14.85
CA ILE A 250 -11.41 -28.54 15.29
C ILE A 250 -12.88 -28.26 15.67
N PRO A 251 -13.17 -27.78 16.90
CA PRO A 251 -14.54 -27.51 17.33
C PRO A 251 -15.19 -26.46 16.43
N LEU A 252 -16.38 -26.72 15.88
CA LEU A 252 -17.12 -25.74 15.09
C LEU A 252 -17.31 -24.46 15.91
N THR A 253 -16.82 -23.31 15.41
CA THR A 253 -17.16 -22.02 16.03
C THR A 253 -18.50 -21.54 15.51
N THR A 254 -19.18 -20.70 16.29
CA THR A 254 -20.48 -20.14 15.89
C THR A 254 -20.28 -18.69 15.48
N THR A 255 -21.10 -18.23 14.52
CA THR A 255 -21.12 -16.82 14.10
C THR A 255 -21.35 -15.91 15.30
N GLY A 256 -20.28 -15.26 15.78
CA GLY A 256 -20.30 -14.44 17.00
C GLY A 256 -19.06 -14.53 17.90
N ASP A 257 -18.16 -15.49 17.67
CA ASP A 257 -16.97 -15.71 18.53
C ASP A 257 -15.81 -14.70 18.34
N GLY A 258 -15.93 -13.77 17.39
CA GLY A 258 -15.02 -12.63 17.23
C GLY A 258 -13.56 -13.05 17.05
N ALA A 259 -12.69 -12.74 18.01
CA ALA A 259 -11.26 -13.05 17.96
C ALA A 259 -10.92 -14.56 18.06
N HIS A 260 -11.92 -15.42 18.28
CA HIS A 260 -11.79 -16.88 18.34
C HIS A 260 -12.27 -17.61 17.07
N GLU A 261 -12.73 -16.88 16.06
CA GLU A 261 -13.10 -17.44 14.76
C GLU A 261 -11.90 -18.14 14.12
N GLN A 262 -12.07 -19.40 13.75
CA GLN A 262 -10.95 -20.22 13.30
C GLN A 262 -10.54 -19.83 11.89
N SER A 263 -9.26 -20.02 11.57
CA SER A 263 -8.76 -19.76 10.21
C SER A 263 -9.53 -20.56 9.14
N ILE A 264 -10.05 -21.74 9.50
CA ILE A 264 -10.85 -22.59 8.61
C ILE A 264 -12.25 -22.01 8.35
N ASP A 265 -12.86 -21.38 9.36
CA ASP A 265 -14.17 -20.73 9.22
C ASP A 265 -14.01 -19.48 8.34
N ILE A 266 -12.92 -18.72 8.53
CA ILE A 266 -12.59 -17.56 7.68
C ILE A 266 -12.29 -17.99 6.23
N GLU A 267 -11.58 -19.10 6.02
CA GLU A 267 -11.31 -19.66 4.69
C GLU A 267 -12.62 -20.06 4.00
N PHE A 268 -13.45 -20.84 4.68
CA PHE A 268 -14.73 -21.31 4.16
C PHE A 268 -15.66 -20.14 3.82
N GLU A 269 -15.84 -19.14 4.69
CA GLU A 269 -16.73 -18.02 4.38
C GLU A 269 -16.21 -17.14 3.25
N ASN A 270 -14.89 -16.96 3.13
CA ASN A 270 -14.32 -16.26 1.97
C ASN A 270 -14.56 -17.05 0.67
N GLU A 271 -14.36 -18.36 0.68
CA GLU A 271 -14.62 -19.23 -0.47
C GLU A 271 -16.12 -19.23 -0.82
N TRP A 272 -16.98 -19.32 0.18
CA TRP A 272 -18.43 -19.32 0.02
C TRP A 272 -18.96 -18.00 -0.57
N GLU A 273 -18.50 -16.86 -0.05
CA GLU A 273 -18.88 -15.53 -0.57
C GLU A 273 -18.33 -15.26 -1.99
N THR A 274 -17.24 -15.91 -2.37
CA THR A 274 -16.60 -15.75 -3.69
C THR A 274 -16.88 -16.90 -4.65
N THR A 275 -17.69 -17.88 -4.24
CA THR A 275 -18.08 -19.02 -5.06
C THR A 275 -18.80 -18.50 -6.30
N SER A 276 -18.25 -18.77 -7.47
CA SER A 276 -18.91 -18.52 -8.75
C SER A 276 -19.78 -19.70 -9.15
N ASP A 277 -20.81 -19.43 -9.94
CA ASP A 277 -21.60 -20.49 -10.56
C ASP A 277 -20.72 -21.37 -11.46
N TRP A 278 -21.03 -22.68 -11.45
CA TRP A 278 -20.41 -23.67 -12.33
C TRP A 278 -20.58 -23.28 -13.80
N ASN A 279 -19.49 -23.30 -14.57
CA ASN A 279 -19.43 -22.83 -15.95
C ASN A 279 -18.73 -23.83 -16.91
N GLU A 280 -18.51 -23.41 -18.16
CA GLU A 280 -17.93 -24.25 -19.20
C GLU A 280 -16.47 -24.64 -18.91
N ASP A 281 -15.67 -23.73 -18.33
CA ASP A 281 -14.27 -24.01 -17.95
C ASP A 281 -14.23 -25.10 -16.85
N ASP A 282 -15.21 -25.14 -15.94
CA ASP A 282 -15.32 -26.17 -14.91
C ASP A 282 -15.67 -27.55 -15.51
N ILE A 283 -16.53 -27.58 -16.55
CA ILE A 283 -16.84 -28.82 -17.29
C ILE A 283 -15.59 -29.33 -18.02
N GLU A 284 -14.85 -28.43 -18.67
CA GLU A 284 -13.60 -28.76 -19.36
C GLU A 284 -12.57 -29.34 -18.39
N ALA A 285 -12.33 -28.66 -17.26
CA ALA A 285 -11.41 -29.11 -16.23
C ALA A 285 -11.79 -30.47 -15.64
N ALA A 286 -13.08 -30.69 -15.33
CA ALA A 286 -13.56 -31.97 -14.81
C ALA A 286 -13.44 -33.10 -15.84
N THR A 287 -13.62 -32.79 -17.13
CA THR A 287 -13.47 -33.77 -18.21
C THR A 287 -12.01 -34.15 -18.42
N GLU A 288 -11.10 -33.17 -18.45
CA GLU A 288 -9.65 -33.39 -18.55
C GLU A 288 -9.14 -34.25 -17.37
N GLU A 289 -9.58 -33.96 -16.15
CA GLU A 289 -9.22 -34.76 -14.96
C GLU A 289 -9.76 -36.20 -15.06
N ALA A 290 -11.00 -36.38 -15.53
CA ALA A 290 -11.60 -37.70 -15.71
C ALA A 290 -10.86 -38.54 -16.76
N GLU A 291 -10.42 -37.93 -17.87
CA GLU A 291 -9.63 -38.60 -18.91
C GLU A 291 -8.25 -39.05 -18.39
N LEU A 292 -7.61 -38.25 -17.54
CA LEU A 292 -6.34 -38.60 -16.91
C LEU A 292 -6.46 -39.76 -15.90
N CYS A 293 -7.58 -39.81 -15.17
CA CYS A 293 -7.82 -40.81 -14.13
C CYS A 293 -8.40 -42.13 -14.68
N PHE A 294 -9.20 -42.05 -15.74
CA PHE A 294 -9.87 -43.18 -16.38
C PHE A 294 -9.66 -43.14 -17.90
N PRO A 295 -8.41 -43.36 -18.36
CA PRO A 295 -8.13 -43.41 -19.79
C PRO A 295 -8.97 -44.51 -20.45
N ALA A 296 -9.46 -44.24 -21.66
CA ALA A 296 -10.31 -45.17 -22.38
C ALA A 296 -9.61 -46.53 -22.55
N GLU A 297 -10.35 -47.63 -22.35
CA GLU A 297 -9.84 -49.00 -22.48
C GLU A 297 -9.19 -49.21 -23.86
N GLY A 298 -7.85 -49.19 -23.91
CA GLY A 298 -7.08 -49.33 -25.15
C GLY A 298 -5.76 -48.56 -25.17
N GLU A 299 -5.57 -47.57 -24.30
CA GLU A 299 -4.27 -46.91 -24.12
C GLU A 299 -3.41 -47.72 -23.15
N GLY A 300 -2.18 -48.04 -23.58
CA GLY A 300 -1.26 -48.92 -22.85
C GLY A 300 -0.91 -48.40 -21.45
N PRO A 301 -0.34 -49.26 -20.57
CA PRO A 301 -0.08 -48.91 -19.18
C PRO A 301 0.75 -47.62 -19.11
N MET A 302 0.28 -46.67 -18.30
CA MET A 302 1.06 -45.49 -17.92
C MET A 302 2.41 -45.95 -17.38
N ASP A 303 3.48 -45.58 -18.08
CA ASP A 303 4.85 -45.89 -17.68
C ASP A 303 5.19 -45.10 -16.42
N LEU A 304 4.93 -45.71 -15.27
CA LEU A 304 5.36 -45.23 -13.96
C LEU A 304 6.76 -45.79 -13.68
N SER A 305 7.76 -45.30 -14.42
CA SER A 305 9.18 -45.53 -14.13
C SER A 305 9.91 -44.26 -13.71
#